data_AF-S7PSU5-F1
#
_entry.id   AF-S7PSU5-F1
#
_cell.length_a   1.000
_cell.length_b   1.000
_cell.length_c   1.000
_cell.angle_alpha   90.00
_cell.angle_beta   90.00
_cell.angle_gamma   90.00
#
_symmetry.space_group_name_H-M   'P 1'
#
loop_
_entity.id
_entity.type
_entity.pdbx_description
1 polymer ?
#
loop_
_entity_poly.entity_id
_entity_poly.type
_entity_poly.pdbx_seq_one_letter_code
_entity_poly.pdbx_strand_id
1 'polypeptide(L)' 'LSKLISHQWKSLSPEERLYWEDLAKQRKKEHEQMYPDYVYRPQRTKDRKKK' A
#
# COMPACT_ATOMS: atom_id res chain seq x y z
N LEU A 1 -14.45 -12.20 1.30
CA LEU A 1 -13.02 -12.23 1.68
C LEU A 1 -12.42 -10.81 1.78
N SER A 2 -12.37 -10.01 0.71
CA SER A 2 -11.81 -8.64 0.75
C SER A 2 -12.41 -7.70 1.82
N LYS A 3 -13.75 -7.72 1.99
CA LYS A 3 -14.44 -6.91 3.03
C LYS A 3 -14.03 -7.33 4.45
N LEU A 4 -13.89 -8.63 4.72
CA LEU A 4 -13.56 -9.15 6.05
C LEU A 4 -12.13 -8.75 6.46
N ILE A 5 -11.17 -8.84 5.53
CA ILE A 5 -9.78 -8.46 5.78
C ILE A 5 -9.67 -6.94 6.07
N SER A 6 -10.46 -6.13 5.36
CA SER A 6 -10.52 -4.68 5.62
C SER A 6 -11.08 -4.37 7.02
N HIS A 7 -12.08 -5.13 7.48
CA HIS A 7 -12.57 -5.02 8.85
C HIS A 7 -11.52 -5.45 9.88
N GLN A 8 -10.84 -6.57 9.65
CA GLN A 8 -9.75 -7.02 10.53
C GLN A 8 -8.63 -5.99 10.62
N TRP A 9 -8.19 -5.43 9.48
CA TRP A 9 -7.20 -4.36 9.47
C TRP A 9 -7.62 -3.13 10.29
N LYS A 10 -8.91 -2.79 10.25
CA LYS A 10 -9.48 -1.69 11.04
C LYS A 10 -9.49 -1.99 12.54
N SER A 11 -9.71 -3.26 12.89
CA SER A 11 -9.75 -3.75 14.27
C SER A 11 -8.38 -4.11 14.86
N LEU A 12 -7.29 -4.10 14.07
CA LEU A 12 -5.93 -4.34 14.57
C LEU A 12 -5.50 -3.29 15.59
N SER A 13 -4.69 -3.74 16.55
CA SER A 13 -4.12 -2.89 17.59
C SER A 13 -3.09 -1.91 17.00
N PRO A 14 -2.86 -0.76 17.66
CA PRO A 14 -1.87 0.21 17.20
C PRO A 14 -0.45 -0.38 17.10
N GLU A 15 -0.09 -1.31 17.98
CA GLU A 15 1.21 -2.00 17.95
C GLU A 15 1.39 -2.85 16.68
N GLU A 16 0.37 -3.64 16.31
CA GLU A 16 0.41 -4.46 15.09
C GLU A 16 0.44 -3.59 13.83
N ARG A 17 -0.28 -2.47 13.84
CA ARG A 17 -0.20 -1.48 12.75
C ARG A 17 1.19 -0.90 12.61
N LEU A 18 1.84 -0.56 13.72
CA LEU A 18 3.21 -0.03 13.72
C LEU A 18 4.19 -1.05 13.13
N TYR A 19 4.04 -2.34 13.45
CA TYR A 19 4.84 -3.41 12.86
C TYR A 19 4.71 -3.45 11.33
N TRP A 20 3.49 -3.40 10.81
CA TRP A 20 3.25 -3.37 9.36
C TRP A 20 3.73 -2.08 8.69
N GLU A 21 3.62 -0.94 9.38
CA GLU A 21 4.18 0.33 8.88
C GLU A 21 5.71 0.30 8.82
N ASP A 22 6.38 -0.31 9.79
CA ASP A 22 7.84 -0.46 9.76
C ASP A 22 8.28 -1.35 8.60
N LEU A 23 7.63 -2.49 8.41
CA LEU A 23 7.84 -3.36 7.25
C LEU A 23 7.62 -2.61 5.93
N ALA A 24 6.57 -1.79 5.84
CA ALA A 24 6.31 -0.97 4.66
C ALA A 24 7.43 0.05 4.40
N LYS A 25 7.97 0.67 5.46
CA LYS A 25 9.12 1.60 5.36
C LYS A 25 10.38 0.89 4.91
N GLN A 26 10.69 -0.29 5.46
CA GLN A 26 11.84 -1.09 5.06
C GLN A 26 11.74 -1.47 3.57
N ARG A 27 10.59 -2.00 3.15
CA ARG A 27 10.37 -2.38 1.75
C ARG A 27 10.46 -1.20 0.80
N LYS A 28 9.97 -0.02 1.20
CA LYS A 28 10.10 1.21 0.41
C LYS A 28 11.58 1.58 0.21
N LYS A 29 12.40 1.53 1.26
CA LYS A 29 13.84 1.82 1.17
C LYS A 29 14.55 0.83 0.25
N GLU A 30 14.29 -0.47 0.41
CA GLU A 30 14.84 -1.49 -0.49
C GLU A 30 14.42 -1.26 -1.94
N HIS A 31 13.15 -0.89 -2.16
CA HIS A 31 12.64 -0.64 -3.51
C HIS A 31 13.31 0.59 -4.14
N GLU A 32 13.52 1.65 -3.36
CA GLU A 32 14.23 2.86 -3.81
C GLU A 32 15.70 2.57 -4.14
N GLN A 33 16.36 1.70 -3.36
CA GLN A 33 17.73 1.26 -3.62
C GLN A 33 17.84 0.35 -4.84
N MET A 34 16.91 -0.61 -4.98
CA MET A 34 16.91 -1.58 -6.08
C MET A 34 16.47 -0.97 -7.41
N TYR A 35 15.60 0.05 -7.35
CA TYR A 35 15.06 0.72 -8.53
C TYR A 35 15.21 2.24 -8.43
N PRO A 36 16.43 2.76 -8.61
CA PRO A 36 16.68 4.20 -8.58
C PRO A 36 15.90 4.98 -9.66
N ASP A 37 15.55 4.33 -10.78
CA ASP A 37 14.75 4.91 -11.86
C ASP A 37 13.23 4.69 -11.68
N TYR A 38 12.79 4.03 -10.60
CA TYR A 38 11.36 3.80 -10.36
C TYR A 38 10.66 5.09 -9.96
N VAL A 39 9.77 5.55 -10.85
CA VAL A 39 8.87 6.68 -10.58
C VAL A 39 7.44 6.18 -10.67
N TYR A 40 6.71 6.24 -9.55
CA TYR A 40 5.28 5.94 -9.53
C TYR A 40 4.53 6.91 -10.45
N ARG A 41 4.20 6.44 -11.65
CA ARG A 41 3.40 7.16 -12.64
C ARG A 41 2.05 6.48 -12.76
N PRO A 42 1.07 6.85 -11.91
CA PRO A 42 -0.27 6.33 -12.05
C PRO A 42 -0.80 6.75 -13.41
N GLN A 43 -1.15 5.77 -14.24
CA GLN A 43 -1.80 6.03 -15.51
C GLN A 43 -3.19 6.58 -15.19
N ARG A 44 -3.40 7.88 -15.41
CA ARG A 44 -4.73 8.48 -15.32
C ARG A 44 -5.57 7.88 -16.45
N THR A 45 -6.27 6.80 -16.19
CA THR A 45 -7.38 6.36 -17.02
C THR A 45 -8.43 7.46 -16.94
N LYS A 46 -8.39 8.38 -17.91
CA LYS A 46 -9.51 9.28 -18.18
C LYS A 46 -10.75 8.40 -18.33
N ASP A 47 -11.73 8.65 -17.48
CA ASP A 47 -13.12 8.22 -17.60
C ASP A 47 -13.37 6.79 -18.12
N ARG A 48 -13.56 5.87 -17.18
CA ARG A 48 -14.68 4.93 -17.30
C ARG A 48 -15.69 5.18 -16.19
N LYS A 49 -16.30 6.39 -16.18
CA LYS A 49 -17.75 6.46 -15.96
C LYS A 49 -18.39 5.73 -17.13
N LYS A 50 -18.69 4.44 -16.95
CA LYS A 50 -19.75 3.78 -17.71
C LYS A 50 -20.65 3.08 -16.72
N LYS A 51 -21.77 3.77 -16.49
CA LYS A 51 -23.14 3.31 -16.22
C LYS A 51 -23.30 1.88 -15.71
#